data_AF-A7RSJ8-F1
#
_entry.id   AF-A7RSJ8-F1
#
_cell.length_a   1.000
_cell.length_b   1.000
_cell.length_c   1.000
_cell.angle_alpha   90.00
_cell.angle_beta   90.00
_cell.angle_gamma   90.00
#
_symmetry.space_group_name_H-M   'P 1'
#
loop_
_entity.id
_entity.type
_entity.pdbx_description
1 polymer ?
#
loop_
_entity_poly.entity_id
_entity_poly.type
_entity_poly.pdbx_seq_one_letter_code
_entity_poly.pdbx_strand_id
1 'polypeptide(L)'
;MEIQNASEVVKIQAEKNQLKKIIEGLNSQLKNISDELEGTKKRLKKAEYERDSAQSYVTNLKQEIATLNKELHVERQKRKEELQSKIVSSKELHFFEPTQISTSHEQGNQDLKSALAEAASAAMTKSGFVFDERTGLYYDWNSGLYYNPRTCLYYNNNTGTYYTYNESSRSYDFHSQVDIQAIANTAQESVE
;
A
#
# COMPACT_ATOMS: atom_id res chain seq x y z
N MET A 1 -64.44 50.72 -36.88
CA MET A 1 -63.26 51.26 -36.15
C MET A 1 -63.23 50.76 -34.70
N GLU A 2 -64.34 50.79 -33.95
CA GLU A 2 -64.40 50.33 -32.55
C GLU A 2 -64.10 48.84 -32.32
N ILE A 3 -64.56 47.95 -33.22
CA ILE A 3 -64.37 46.50 -33.09
C ILE A 3 -62.89 46.09 -33.23
N GLN A 4 -62.12 46.80 -34.06
CA GLN A 4 -60.68 46.55 -34.24
C GLN A 4 -59.87 46.93 -32.98
N ASN A 5 -60.20 48.05 -32.33
CA ASN A 5 -59.57 48.45 -31.08
C ASN A 5 -59.83 47.44 -29.94
N ALA A 6 -61.04 46.90 -29.84
CA ALA A 6 -61.36 45.92 -28.81
C ALA A 6 -60.55 44.61 -28.96
N SER A 7 -60.36 44.14 -30.21
CA SER A 7 -59.55 42.95 -30.50
C SER A 7 -58.07 43.15 -30.13
N GLU A 8 -57.54 44.34 -30.33
CA GLU A 8 -56.14 44.67 -30.05
C GLU A 8 -55.87 44.74 -28.54
N VAL A 9 -56.81 45.33 -27.78
CA VAL A 9 -56.75 45.38 -26.30
C VAL A 9 -56.74 43.97 -25.69
N VAL A 10 -57.55 43.05 -26.22
CA VAL A 10 -57.57 41.65 -25.74
C VAL A 10 -56.25 40.95 -25.99
N LYS A 11 -55.64 41.18 -27.16
CA LYS A 11 -54.33 40.60 -27.51
C LYS A 11 -53.22 41.12 -26.59
N ILE A 12 -53.18 42.43 -26.36
CA ILE A 12 -52.23 43.07 -25.43
C ILE A 12 -52.40 42.52 -24.01
N GLN A 13 -53.64 42.32 -23.56
CA GLN A 13 -53.91 41.76 -22.23
C GLN A 13 -53.45 40.30 -22.11
N ALA A 14 -53.59 39.51 -23.18
CA ALA A 14 -53.08 38.14 -23.23
C ALA A 14 -51.54 38.11 -23.15
N GLU A 15 -50.86 38.94 -23.95
CA GLU A 15 -49.40 39.07 -23.92
C GLU A 15 -48.89 39.54 -22.54
N LYS A 16 -49.57 40.52 -21.92
CA LYS A 16 -49.28 40.98 -20.56
C LYS A 16 -49.38 39.85 -19.53
N ASN A 17 -50.41 39.01 -19.64
CA ASN A 17 -50.59 37.86 -18.74
C ASN A 17 -49.50 36.80 -18.96
N GLN A 18 -49.10 36.55 -20.20
CA GLN A 18 -47.98 35.65 -20.52
C GLN A 18 -46.66 36.18 -19.96
N LEU A 19 -46.36 37.47 -20.14
CA LEU A 19 -45.17 38.11 -19.59
C LEU A 19 -45.13 38.04 -18.06
N LYS A 20 -46.28 38.25 -17.38
CA LYS A 20 -46.39 38.06 -15.93
C LYS A 20 -46.01 36.65 -15.49
N LYS A 21 -46.54 35.64 -16.18
CA LYS A 21 -46.24 34.23 -15.89
C LYS A 21 -44.75 33.91 -16.08
N ILE A 22 -44.12 34.49 -17.10
CA ILE A 22 -42.68 34.34 -17.33
C ILE A 22 -41.88 35.01 -16.20
N ILE A 23 -42.25 36.23 -15.79
CA ILE A 23 -41.60 36.95 -14.68
C ILE A 23 -41.70 36.15 -13.38
N GLU A 24 -42.87 35.59 -13.07
CA GLU A 24 -43.06 34.72 -11.90
C GLU A 24 -42.17 33.47 -11.98
N GLY A 25 -42.08 32.84 -13.16
CA GLY A 25 -41.18 31.72 -13.40
C GLY A 25 -39.71 32.08 -13.18
N LEU A 26 -39.24 33.18 -13.77
CA LEU A 26 -37.87 33.67 -13.62
C LEU A 26 -37.55 34.01 -12.16
N ASN A 27 -38.48 34.63 -11.43
CA ASN A 27 -38.30 34.93 -10.00
C ASN A 27 -38.17 33.67 -9.16
N SER A 28 -38.95 32.62 -9.47
CA SER A 28 -38.83 31.33 -8.78
C SER A 28 -37.47 30.67 -9.06
N GLN A 29 -36.98 30.75 -10.29
CA GLN A 29 -35.66 30.23 -10.66
C GLN A 29 -34.53 31.01 -9.98
N LEU A 30 -34.61 32.35 -9.95
CA LEU A 30 -33.65 33.20 -9.25
C LEU A 30 -33.57 32.86 -7.77
N LYS A 31 -34.71 32.63 -7.13
CA LYS A 31 -34.77 32.21 -5.73
C LYS A 31 -34.09 30.86 -5.52
N ASN A 32 -34.41 29.86 -6.35
CA ASN A 32 -33.81 28.53 -6.25
C ASN A 32 -32.28 28.58 -6.42
N ILE A 33 -31.80 29.31 -7.43
CA ILE A 33 -30.36 29.49 -7.67
C ILE A 33 -29.69 30.19 -6.49
N SER A 34 -30.34 31.19 -5.89
CA SER A 34 -29.83 31.86 -4.69
C SER A 34 -29.71 30.88 -3.51
N ASP A 35 -30.72 30.05 -3.29
CA ASP A 35 -30.73 29.05 -2.21
C ASP A 35 -29.65 27.97 -2.44
N GLU A 36 -29.49 27.50 -3.68
CA GLU A 36 -28.42 26.58 -4.08
C GLU A 36 -27.03 27.19 -3.93
N LEU A 37 -26.86 28.46 -4.29
CA LEU A 37 -25.60 29.19 -4.13
C LEU A 37 -25.22 29.30 -2.64
N GLU A 38 -26.20 29.55 -1.77
CA GLU A 38 -25.95 29.60 -0.33
C GLU A 38 -25.62 28.21 0.24
N GLY A 39 -26.30 27.17 -0.23
CA GLY A 39 -26.01 25.79 0.14
C GLY A 39 -24.60 25.34 -0.29
N THR A 40 -24.20 25.67 -1.50
CA THR A 40 -22.86 25.35 -2.03
C THR A 40 -21.75 26.11 -1.30
N LYS A 41 -21.95 27.40 -0.98
CA LYS A 41 -21.01 28.18 -0.15
C LYS A 41 -20.77 27.56 1.22
N LYS A 42 -21.82 27.06 1.89
CA LYS A 42 -21.69 26.37 3.18
C LYS A 42 -20.89 25.08 3.06
N ARG A 43 -21.15 24.27 2.03
CA ARG A 43 -20.39 23.04 1.75
C ARG A 43 -18.92 23.36 1.45
N LEU A 44 -18.65 24.42 0.69
CA LEU A 44 -17.29 24.86 0.39
C LEU A 44 -16.53 25.21 1.66
N LYS A 45 -17.09 26.05 2.55
CA LYS A 45 -16.44 26.39 3.83
C LYS A 45 -16.13 25.17 4.69
N LYS A 46 -17.05 24.19 4.73
CA LYS A 46 -16.83 22.94 5.45
C LYS A 46 -15.67 22.15 4.84
N ALA A 47 -15.64 22.01 3.52
CA ALA A 47 -14.58 21.30 2.81
C ALA A 47 -13.21 21.99 2.96
N GLU A 48 -13.17 23.33 2.96
CA GLU A 48 -11.96 24.13 3.20
C GLU A 48 -11.40 23.86 4.61
N TYR A 49 -12.27 23.86 5.62
CA TYR A 49 -11.88 23.54 7.00
C TYR A 49 -11.31 22.12 7.13
N GLU A 50 -11.98 21.13 6.55
CA GLU A 50 -11.52 19.73 6.57
C GLU A 50 -10.17 19.58 5.85
N ARG A 51 -9.99 20.26 4.71
CA ARG A 51 -8.73 20.30 3.98
C ARG A 51 -7.62 20.91 4.81
N ASP A 52 -7.85 22.04 5.48
CA ASP A 52 -6.84 22.71 6.30
C ASP A 52 -6.43 21.85 7.50
N SER A 53 -7.39 21.18 8.15
CA SER A 53 -7.12 20.23 9.22
C SER A 53 -6.26 19.05 8.74
N ALA A 54 -6.63 18.44 7.60
CA ALA A 54 -5.85 17.35 7.00
C ALA A 54 -4.44 17.82 6.59
N GLN A 55 -4.32 19.03 6.06
CA GLN A 55 -3.04 19.65 5.69
C GLN A 55 -2.13 19.77 6.92
N SER A 56 -2.66 20.29 8.05
CA SER A 56 -1.91 20.40 9.30
C SER A 56 -1.44 19.04 9.83
N TYR A 57 -2.29 18.02 9.76
CA TYR A 57 -1.91 16.67 10.15
C TYR A 57 -0.78 16.11 9.28
N VAL A 58 -0.88 16.27 7.95
CA VAL A 58 0.18 15.85 7.02
C VAL A 58 1.49 16.60 7.26
N THR A 59 1.44 17.90 7.58
CA THR A 59 2.65 18.66 7.91
C THR A 59 3.32 18.14 9.17
N ASN A 60 2.56 17.76 10.19
CA ASN A 60 3.10 17.20 11.43
C ASN A 60 3.77 15.84 11.17
N LEU A 61 3.11 14.94 10.43
CA LEU A 61 3.69 13.65 10.05
C LEU A 61 4.99 13.81 9.25
N LYS A 62 5.04 14.79 8.33
CA LYS A 62 6.27 15.07 7.58
C LYS A 62 7.42 15.51 8.48
N GLN A 63 7.13 16.31 9.51
CA GLN A 63 8.13 16.72 10.50
C GLN A 63 8.62 15.53 11.32
N GLU A 64 7.72 14.66 11.78
CA GLU A 64 8.05 13.45 12.54
C GLU A 64 8.89 12.46 11.71
N ILE A 65 8.55 12.25 10.45
CA ILE A 65 9.37 11.43 9.53
C ILE A 65 10.77 12.05 9.37
N ALA A 66 10.86 13.38 9.28
CA ALA A 66 12.16 14.05 9.16
C ALA A 66 13.01 13.91 10.44
N THR A 67 12.41 13.96 11.63
CA THR A 67 13.13 13.74 12.89
C THR A 67 13.58 12.28 13.02
N LEU A 68 12.70 11.32 12.77
CA LEU A 68 13.03 9.89 12.81
C LEU A 68 14.14 9.53 11.82
N ASN A 69 14.11 10.08 10.61
CA ASN A 69 15.19 9.83 9.64
C ASN A 69 16.54 10.39 10.11
N LYS A 70 16.56 11.54 10.79
CA LYS A 70 17.79 12.07 11.39
C LYS A 70 18.30 11.16 12.50
N GLU A 71 17.42 10.73 13.40
CA GLU A 71 17.78 9.81 14.49
C GLU A 71 18.31 8.48 13.95
N LEU A 72 17.63 7.89 12.96
CA LEU A 72 18.06 6.67 12.29
C LEU A 72 19.43 6.82 11.64
N HIS A 73 19.71 7.98 11.03
CA HIS A 73 21.03 8.27 10.46
C HIS A 73 22.12 8.32 11.53
N VAL A 74 21.86 9.00 12.65
CA VAL A 74 22.79 9.08 13.78
C VAL A 74 23.05 7.70 14.38
N GLU A 75 22.01 6.90 14.61
CA GLU A 75 22.13 5.54 15.16
C GLU A 75 22.92 4.61 14.22
N ARG A 76 22.67 4.70 12.90
CA ARG A 76 23.45 3.96 11.90
C ARG A 76 24.92 4.36 11.92
N GLN A 77 25.23 5.65 12.09
CA GLN A 77 26.60 6.13 12.15
C GLN A 77 27.29 5.64 13.43
N LYS A 78 26.63 5.76 14.57
CA LYS A 78 27.13 5.27 15.87
C LYS A 78 27.44 3.77 15.83
N ARG A 79 26.53 2.96 15.27
CA ARG A 79 26.79 1.51 15.11
C ARG A 79 27.99 1.23 14.22
N LYS A 80 28.19 1.97 13.13
CA LYS A 80 29.37 1.80 12.27
C LYS A 80 30.66 2.06 13.06
N GLU A 81 30.68 3.12 13.87
CA GLU A 81 31.84 3.48 14.72
C GLU A 81 32.09 2.42 15.81
N GLU A 82 31.04 1.90 16.44
CA GLU A 82 31.13 0.80 17.42
C GLU A 82 31.63 -0.51 16.79
N LEU A 83 31.20 -0.82 15.56
CA LEU A 83 31.74 -1.97 14.83
C LEU A 83 33.21 -1.76 14.45
N GLN A 84 33.59 -0.57 14.02
CA GLN A 84 34.98 -0.25 13.70
C GLN A 84 35.88 -0.35 14.94
N SER A 85 35.44 0.15 16.10
CA SER A 85 36.21 0.06 17.34
C SER A 85 36.36 -1.38 17.82
N LYS A 86 35.30 -2.21 17.71
CA LYS A 86 35.37 -3.66 18.01
C LYS A 86 36.31 -4.41 17.06
N ILE A 87 36.34 -4.06 15.78
CA ILE A 87 37.27 -4.66 14.80
C ILE A 87 38.72 -4.28 15.12
N VAL A 88 38.98 -3.02 15.46
CA VAL A 88 40.33 -2.56 15.84
C VAL A 88 40.79 -3.25 17.13
N SER A 89 39.93 -3.32 18.15
CA SER A 89 40.23 -4.02 19.40
C SER A 89 40.42 -5.54 19.21
N SER A 90 39.73 -6.16 18.25
CA SER A 90 39.92 -7.59 17.92
C SER A 90 41.19 -7.84 17.10
N LYS A 91 41.64 -6.87 16.30
CA LYS A 91 42.90 -6.96 15.54
C LYS A 91 44.14 -6.88 16.43
N GLU A 92 44.06 -6.28 17.62
CA GLU A 92 45.18 -6.25 18.58
C GLU A 92 45.45 -7.60 19.27
N LEU A 93 44.58 -8.61 19.11
CA LEU A 93 44.75 -9.97 19.66
C LEU A 93 45.33 -11.01 18.68
N HIS A 94 45.82 -10.60 17.51
CA HIS A 94 46.50 -11.52 16.58
C HIS A 94 47.58 -10.81 15.74
N PHE A 95 48.70 -10.46 16.40
CA PHE A 95 49.97 -10.19 15.71
C PHE A 95 50.77 -11.50 15.67
N PHE A 96 50.40 -12.43 14.77
CA PHE A 96 51.29 -13.53 14.40
C PHE A 96 52.09 -13.11 13.16
N GLU A 97 53.41 -13.24 13.28
CA GLU A 97 54.38 -12.96 12.21
C GLU A 97 54.01 -13.66 10.90
N PRO A 98 54.30 -13.03 9.74
CA PRO A 98 54.00 -13.61 8.45
C PRO A 98 54.95 -14.78 8.17
N THR A 99 54.54 -15.98 8.54
CA THR A 99 55.18 -17.20 8.05
C THR A 99 54.67 -17.46 6.64
N GLN A 100 55.62 -17.45 5.70
CA GLN A 100 55.46 -17.76 4.28
C GLN A 100 54.67 -19.06 4.10
N ILE A 101 53.48 -19.00 3.49
CA ILE A 101 52.79 -20.20 3.00
C ILE A 101 52.68 -20.08 1.49
N SER A 102 53.47 -20.92 0.85
CA SER A 102 53.44 -21.22 -0.57
C SER A 102 52.06 -21.69 -1.01
N THR A 103 51.64 -21.17 -2.15
CA THR A 103 50.72 -21.73 -3.14
C THR A 103 50.33 -23.21 -2.95
N SER A 104 49.10 -23.50 -2.49
CA SER A 104 48.29 -24.64 -2.98
C SER A 104 46.79 -24.53 -2.62
N HIS A 105 45.96 -24.69 -3.64
CA HIS A 105 44.62 -25.28 -3.69
C HIS A 105 43.36 -24.64 -3.05
N GLU A 106 42.34 -24.60 -3.91
CA GLU A 106 40.93 -24.20 -3.85
C GLU A 106 40.04 -24.74 -2.70
N GLN A 107 40.61 -25.27 -1.61
CA GLN A 107 39.84 -25.89 -0.52
C GLN A 107 39.16 -24.90 0.43
N GLY A 108 39.62 -23.65 0.53
CA GLY A 108 39.02 -22.63 1.41
C GLY A 108 37.62 -22.12 0.99
N ASN A 109 37.18 -22.42 -0.24
CA ASN A 109 35.87 -21.99 -0.73
C ASN A 109 34.75 -23.00 -0.43
N GLN A 110 35.09 -24.26 -0.15
CA GLN A 110 34.12 -25.30 0.20
C GLN A 110 33.70 -25.17 1.68
N ASP A 111 34.64 -24.89 2.58
CA ASP A 111 34.34 -24.71 4.01
C ASP A 111 33.49 -23.45 4.28
N LEU A 112 33.72 -22.35 3.56
CA LEU A 112 32.88 -21.15 3.68
C LEU A 112 31.46 -21.37 3.15
N LYS A 113 31.31 -22.11 2.05
CA LYS A 113 29.99 -22.48 1.52
C LYS A 113 29.26 -23.44 2.47
N SER A 114 29.97 -24.40 3.03
CA SER A 114 29.42 -25.35 4.01
C SER A 114 29.00 -24.65 5.29
N ALA A 115 29.85 -23.79 5.85
CA ALA A 115 29.53 -23.00 7.04
C ALA A 115 28.36 -22.03 6.80
N LEU A 116 28.28 -21.42 5.61
CA LEU A 116 27.16 -20.57 5.22
C LEU A 116 25.86 -21.37 5.07
N ALA A 117 25.92 -22.56 4.47
CA ALA A 117 24.77 -23.45 4.33
C ALA A 117 24.29 -23.98 5.69
N GLU A 118 25.21 -24.32 6.59
CA GLU A 118 24.89 -24.76 7.95
C GLU A 118 24.29 -23.64 8.79
N ALA A 119 24.85 -22.42 8.71
CA ALA A 119 24.29 -21.24 9.36
C ALA A 119 22.89 -20.87 8.81
N ALA A 120 22.70 -20.97 7.49
CA ALA A 120 21.41 -20.78 6.84
C ALA A 120 20.40 -21.84 7.27
N SER A 121 20.81 -23.12 7.32
CA SER A 121 19.98 -24.24 7.78
C SER A 121 19.58 -24.10 9.26
N ALA A 122 20.52 -23.69 10.12
CA ALA A 122 20.24 -23.42 11.53
C ALA A 122 19.27 -22.24 11.72
N ALA A 123 19.42 -21.19 10.91
CA ALA A 123 18.49 -20.06 10.90
C ALA A 123 17.09 -20.44 10.39
N MET A 124 17.01 -21.28 9.35
CA MET A 124 15.73 -21.80 8.82
C MET A 124 15.04 -22.74 9.82
N THR A 125 15.79 -23.62 10.48
CA THR A 125 15.26 -24.50 11.54
C THR A 125 14.64 -23.68 12.67
N LYS A 126 15.22 -22.51 12.98
CA LYS A 126 14.71 -21.60 14.00
C LYS A 126 13.49 -20.78 13.55
N SER A 127 13.30 -20.57 12.24
CA SER A 127 12.21 -19.74 11.71
C SER A 127 10.90 -20.51 11.49
N GLY A 128 10.93 -21.85 11.44
CA GLY A 128 9.73 -22.68 11.24
C GLY A 128 9.31 -22.86 9.77
N PHE A 129 10.09 -22.31 8.83
CA PHE A 129 9.84 -22.41 7.39
C PHE A 129 10.72 -23.49 6.73
N VAL A 130 10.10 -24.35 5.93
CA VAL A 130 10.77 -25.40 5.15
C VAL A 130 10.56 -25.15 3.67
N PHE A 131 11.64 -25.08 2.90
CA PHE A 131 11.56 -24.89 1.45
C PHE A 131 11.09 -26.18 0.76
N ASP A 132 10.04 -26.09 -0.05
CA ASP A 132 9.53 -27.17 -0.91
C ASP A 132 10.01 -26.95 -2.34
N GLU A 133 10.97 -27.78 -2.79
CA GLU A 133 11.56 -27.70 -4.12
C GLU A 133 10.55 -27.95 -5.26
N ARG A 134 9.51 -28.75 -5.02
CA ARG A 134 8.51 -29.10 -6.03
C ARG A 134 7.64 -27.90 -6.39
N THR A 135 7.32 -27.08 -5.40
CA THR A 135 6.45 -25.90 -5.58
C THR A 135 7.26 -24.60 -5.69
N GLY A 136 8.52 -24.60 -5.23
CA GLY A 136 9.35 -23.41 -5.11
C GLY A 136 8.87 -22.45 -4.01
N LEU A 137 8.06 -22.95 -3.06
CA LEU A 137 7.45 -22.17 -1.97
C LEU A 137 8.00 -22.63 -0.61
N TYR A 138 7.86 -21.78 0.41
CA TYR A 138 8.27 -22.10 1.78
C TYR A 138 7.06 -22.54 2.59
N TYR A 139 7.01 -23.79 3.02
CA TYR A 139 5.96 -24.28 3.91
C TYR A 139 6.25 -23.86 5.37
N ASP A 140 5.31 -23.15 5.98
CA ASP A 140 5.35 -22.79 7.40
C ASP A 140 4.59 -23.85 8.20
N TRP A 141 5.30 -24.61 9.04
CA TRP A 141 4.70 -25.67 9.87
C TRP A 141 3.82 -25.11 10.99
N ASN A 142 4.02 -23.84 11.35
CA ASN A 142 3.34 -23.19 12.45
C ASN A 142 1.94 -22.70 12.02
N SER A 143 1.80 -22.26 10.77
CA SER A 143 0.51 -21.80 10.20
C SER A 143 -0.14 -22.80 9.25
N GLY A 144 0.61 -23.78 8.73
CA GLY A 144 0.13 -24.73 7.71
C GLY A 144 -0.06 -24.07 6.33
N LEU A 145 0.58 -22.93 6.08
CA LEU A 145 0.47 -22.14 4.86
C LEU A 145 1.78 -22.17 4.07
N TYR A 146 1.68 -22.03 2.75
CA TYR A 146 2.83 -21.88 1.86
C TYR A 146 3.15 -20.41 1.63
N TYR A 147 4.33 -19.97 1.99
CA TYR A 147 4.81 -18.61 1.79
C TYR A 147 5.60 -18.46 0.49
N ASN A 148 5.27 -17.43 -0.28
CA ASN A 148 6.01 -17.04 -1.48
C ASN A 148 6.86 -15.78 -1.21
N PRO A 149 8.20 -15.89 -1.20
CA PRO A 149 9.09 -14.76 -0.91
C PRO A 149 9.13 -13.69 -2.01
N ARG A 150 8.65 -14.00 -3.23
CA ARG A 150 8.62 -13.02 -4.34
C ARG A 150 7.41 -12.10 -4.26
N THR A 151 6.26 -12.65 -3.86
CA THR A 151 5.00 -11.90 -3.78
C THR A 151 4.64 -11.49 -2.35
N CYS A 152 5.36 -12.01 -1.35
CA CYS A 152 5.07 -11.85 0.08
C CYS A 152 3.63 -12.29 0.44
N LEU A 153 3.15 -13.35 -0.21
CA LEU A 153 1.81 -13.92 0.01
C LEU A 153 1.90 -15.30 0.65
N TYR A 154 0.93 -15.59 1.50
CA TYR A 154 0.69 -16.91 2.08
C TYR A 154 -0.42 -17.60 1.30
N TYR A 155 -0.24 -18.87 0.98
CA TYR A 155 -1.14 -19.67 0.16
C TYR A 155 -1.65 -20.87 0.95
N ASN A 156 -2.97 -21.01 0.97
CA ASN A 156 -3.64 -22.18 1.52
C ASN A 156 -3.96 -23.15 0.38
N ASN A 157 -3.31 -24.32 0.39
CA ASN A 157 -3.48 -25.36 -0.61
C ASN A 157 -4.86 -26.05 -0.56
N ASN A 158 -5.55 -26.01 0.58
CA ASN A 158 -6.86 -26.64 0.73
C ASN A 158 -7.99 -25.79 0.14
N THR A 159 -7.88 -24.46 0.26
CA THR A 159 -8.95 -23.52 -0.15
C THR A 159 -8.61 -22.72 -1.41
N GLY A 160 -7.34 -22.74 -1.84
CA GLY A 160 -6.87 -21.96 -2.98
C GLY A 160 -6.77 -20.47 -2.67
N THR A 161 -6.71 -20.11 -1.38
CA THR A 161 -6.76 -18.72 -0.93
C THR A 161 -5.37 -18.19 -0.66
N TYR A 162 -5.10 -17.00 -1.18
CA TYR A 162 -3.93 -16.20 -0.87
C TYR A 162 -4.26 -15.18 0.23
N TYR A 163 -3.30 -14.98 1.13
CA TYR A 163 -3.38 -14.05 2.24
C TYR A 163 -2.14 -13.16 2.30
N THR A 164 -2.32 -11.95 2.80
CA THR A 164 -1.24 -11.06 3.24
C THR A 164 -1.13 -11.13 4.76
N TYR A 165 0.10 -11.18 5.28
CA TYR A 165 0.31 -11.14 6.72
C TYR A 165 0.42 -9.69 7.21
N ASN A 166 -0.42 -9.32 8.16
CA ASN A 166 -0.44 -8.01 8.76
C ASN A 166 0.32 -8.04 10.09
N GLU A 167 1.51 -7.44 10.13
CA GLU A 167 2.36 -7.46 11.32
C GLU A 167 1.75 -6.71 12.52
N SER A 168 0.89 -5.72 12.26
CA SER A 168 0.29 -4.89 13.32
C SER A 168 -0.77 -5.66 14.12
N SER A 169 -1.58 -6.47 13.44
CA SER A 169 -2.62 -7.30 14.05
C SER A 169 -2.19 -8.75 14.27
N ARG A 170 -1.04 -9.16 13.73
CA ARG A 170 -0.58 -10.57 13.67
C ARG A 170 -1.64 -11.49 13.06
N SER A 171 -2.34 -11.00 12.03
CA SER A 171 -3.43 -11.71 11.34
C SER A 171 -3.15 -11.91 9.85
N TYR A 172 -3.86 -12.87 9.26
CA TYR A 172 -3.87 -13.12 7.83
C TYR A 172 -5.09 -12.45 7.20
N ASP A 173 -4.85 -11.45 6.36
CA ASP A 173 -5.88 -10.74 5.64
C ASP A 173 -6.07 -11.36 4.25
N PHE A 174 -7.31 -11.53 3.82
CA PHE A 174 -7.63 -12.10 2.51
C PHE A 174 -7.04 -11.25 1.38
N HIS A 175 -6.32 -11.89 0.46
CA HIS A 175 -5.77 -11.24 -0.72
C HIS A 175 -6.56 -11.61 -1.99
N SER A 176 -6.61 -12.90 -2.31
CA SER A 176 -7.31 -13.42 -3.49
C SER A 176 -7.63 -14.90 -3.30
N GLN A 177 -8.52 -15.45 -4.12
CA GLN A 177 -8.82 -16.87 -4.12
C GLN A 177 -8.88 -17.38 -5.55
N VAL A 178 -8.34 -18.58 -5.74
CA VAL A 178 -8.37 -19.30 -6.99
C VAL A 178 -9.29 -20.49 -6.81
N ASP A 179 -10.19 -20.70 -7.78
CA ASP A 179 -11.06 -21.87 -7.81
C ASP A 179 -10.26 -23.11 -8.23
N ILE A 180 -9.90 -23.93 -7.24
CA ILE A 180 -9.12 -25.15 -7.45
C ILE A 180 -9.92 -26.20 -8.26
N GLN A 181 -11.26 -26.21 -8.16
CA GLN A 181 -12.11 -27.16 -8.89
C GLN A 181 -12.11 -26.85 -10.40
N ALA A 182 -12.16 -25.57 -10.76
CA ALA A 182 -12.07 -25.14 -12.14
C ALA A 182 -10.72 -25.51 -12.78
N ILE A 183 -9.60 -25.30 -12.07
CA ILE A 183 -8.26 -25.59 -12.57
C ILE A 183 -8.02 -27.10 -12.75
N ALA A 184 -8.52 -27.93 -11.83
CA ALA A 184 -8.41 -29.38 -11.95
C ALA A 184 -9.07 -29.90 -13.24
N ASN A 185 -10.24 -29.33 -13.60
CA ASN A 185 -10.96 -29.70 -14.81
C ASN A 185 -10.23 -29.23 -16.08
N THR A 186 -9.66 -28.02 -16.09
CA THR A 186 -8.93 -27.50 -17.26
C THR A 186 -7.59 -28.20 -17.49
N ALA A 187 -6.96 -28.73 -16.43
CA ALA A 187 -5.72 -29.50 -16.54
C ALA A 187 -5.93 -30.92 -17.10
N GLN A 188 -7.14 -31.48 -17.02
CA GLN A 188 -7.45 -32.81 -17.57
C GLN A 188 -7.80 -32.77 -19.07
N GLU A 189 -8.38 -31.68 -19.58
CA GLU A 189 -8.70 -31.52 -21.02
C GLU A 189 -7.49 -31.24 -21.92
N SER A 190 -6.30 -31.04 -21.37
CA SER A 190 -5.08 -30.78 -22.15
C SER A 190 -4.20 -32.03 -22.39
N VAL A 191 -4.69 -33.21 -22.01
CA VAL A 191 -3.97 -34.50 -22.16
C VAL A 191 -4.76 -35.51 -23.02
N GLU A 192 -5.87 -35.11 -23.64
CA GLU A 192 -6.58 -35.93 -24.65
C GLU A 192 -6.29 -35.48 -26.09
#